data_AF-A0A3B0YR25-F1
#
_entry.id   AF-A0A3B0YR25-F1
#
_cell.length_a   1.000
_cell.length_b   1.000
_cell.length_c   1.000
_cell.angle_alpha   90.00
_cell.angle_beta   90.00
_cell.angle_gamma   90.00
#
_symmetry.space_group_name_H-M   'P 1'
#
loop_
_entity.id
_entity.type
_entity.pdbx_description
1 polymer ?
#
loop_
_entity_poly.entity_id
_entity_poly.type
_entity_poly.pdbx_seq_one_letter_code
_entity_poly.pdbx_strand_id
1 'polypeptide(L)' 'MSEARQAIDAARAAGAEQYANTKLEQALSSLKTAEEMLNDRRFRDARRSASQARDEAILARQAAQDANTR' A
#
# COMPACT_ATOMS: atom_id res chain seq x y z
N MET A 1 -2.86 -9.11 -4.60
CA MET A 1 -2.47 -9.26 -3.18
C MET A 1 -0.96 -9.32 -3.00
N SER A 2 -0.26 -10.32 -3.55
CA SER A 2 1.21 -10.42 -3.41
C SER A 2 1.95 -9.13 -3.79
N GLU A 3 1.57 -8.51 -4.91
CA GLU A 3 2.17 -7.26 -5.39
C GLU A 3 1.91 -6.08 -4.45
N ALA A 4 0.73 -5.99 -3.83
CA ALA A 4 0.38 -4.92 -2.91
C ALA A 4 1.20 -5.02 -1.61
N ARG A 5 1.33 -6.24 -1.06
CA ARG A 5 2.19 -6.51 0.10
C ARG A 5 3.65 -6.17 -0.17
N GLN A 6 4.18 -6.64 -1.30
CA GLN A 6 5.55 -6.32 -1.73
C GLN A 6 5.77 -4.81 -1.88
N ALA A 7 4.78 -4.07 -2.42
CA ALA A 7 4.88 -2.63 -2.54
C ALA A 7 4.88 -1.92 -1.17
N ILE A 8 4.07 -2.38 -0.22
CA ILE A 8 4.02 -1.85 1.16
C ILE A 8 5.35 -2.11 1.87
N ASP A 9 5.90 -3.31 1.75
CA ASP A 9 7.20 -3.65 2.34
C ASP A 9 8.33 -2.80 1.73
N ALA A 10 8.29 -2.58 0.42
CA ALA A 10 9.23 -1.68 -0.25
C ALA A 10 9.08 -0.21 0.20
N ALA A 11 7.85 0.25 0.46
CA ALA A 11 7.60 1.58 1.00
C ALA A 11 8.20 1.73 2.41
N ARG A 12 7.99 0.74 3.29
CA ARG A 12 8.61 0.70 4.62
C ARG A 12 10.12 0.71 4.56
N ALA A 13 10.72 -0.12 3.71
CA ALA A 13 12.16 -0.17 3.52
C ALA A 13 12.75 1.17 3.03
N ALA A 14 11.98 1.97 2.30
CA ALA A 14 12.37 3.32 1.88
C ALA A 14 12.16 4.40 2.96
N GLY A 15 11.65 4.06 4.15
CA GLY A 15 11.38 5.01 5.22
C GLY A 15 10.01 5.67 5.16
N ALA A 16 9.03 5.08 4.44
CA ALA A 16 7.69 5.66 4.34
C ALA A 16 6.99 5.82 5.69
N GLU A 17 7.34 5.05 6.72
CA GLU A 17 6.81 5.23 8.08
C GLU A 17 7.20 6.59 8.68
N GLN A 18 8.32 7.17 8.25
CA GLN A 18 8.80 8.46 8.77
C GLN A 18 8.40 9.62 7.85
N TYR A 19 8.50 9.43 6.53
CA TYR A 19 8.36 10.52 5.56
C TYR A 19 7.02 10.52 4.80
N ALA A 20 6.29 9.41 4.81
CA ALA A 20 5.07 9.24 4.03
C ALA A 20 4.01 8.42 4.77
N ASN A 21 3.93 8.57 6.11
CA ASN A 21 3.13 7.69 6.96
C ASN A 21 1.66 7.66 6.54
N THR A 22 1.07 8.81 6.23
CA THR A 22 -0.33 8.90 5.78
C THR A 22 -0.60 8.07 4.53
N LYS A 23 0.31 8.06 3.55
CA LYS A 23 0.14 7.25 2.33
C LYS A 23 0.35 5.77 2.60
N LEU A 24 1.26 5.43 3.51
CA LEU A 24 1.49 4.05 3.92
C LEU A 24 0.28 3.49 4.68
N GLU A 25 -0.34 4.27 5.57
CA GLU A 25 -1.57 3.92 6.27
C GLU A 25 -2.75 3.72 5.32
N GLN A 26 -2.88 4.57 4.29
CA GLN A 26 -3.87 4.39 3.22
C GLN A 26 -3.66 3.05 2.51
N ALA A 27 -2.43 2.74 2.09
CA ALA A 27 -2.10 1.47 1.44
C ALA A 27 -2.44 0.25 2.31
N LEU A 28 -2.12 0.31 3.61
CA LEU A 28 -2.45 -0.74 4.58
C LEU A 28 -3.97 -0.91 4.74
N SER A 29 -4.71 0.19 4.83
CA SER A 29 -6.17 0.18 4.93
C SER A 29 -6.84 -0.41 3.69
N SER A 30 -6.37 -0.03 2.50
CA SER A 30 -6.83 -0.56 1.22
C SER A 30 -6.52 -2.07 1.09
N LEU A 31 -5.36 -2.52 1.57
CA LEU A 31 -5.01 -3.95 1.60
C LEU A 31 -5.93 -4.72 2.55
N LYS A 32 -6.16 -4.20 3.77
CA LYS A 32 -7.07 -4.82 4.74
C LYS A 32 -8.49 -4.95 4.17
N THR A 33 -8.99 -3.89 3.53
CA THR A 33 -10.29 -3.91 2.85
C THR A 33 -10.33 -4.98 1.76
N ALA A 34 -9.26 -5.13 0.99
CA ALA A 34 -9.16 -6.18 -0.02
C ALA A 34 -9.21 -7.58 0.61
N GLU A 35 -8.61 -7.79 1.78
CA GLU A 35 -8.59 -9.06 2.50
C GLU A 35 -9.98 -9.41 3.04
N GLU A 36 -10.68 -8.43 3.62
CA GLU A 36 -12.07 -8.57 4.04
C GLU A 36 -12.97 -8.93 2.85
N MET A 37 -12.83 -8.24 1.71
CA MET A 37 -13.58 -8.56 0.50
C MET A 37 -13.27 -9.95 -0.07
N LEU A 38 -12.05 -10.46 0.06
CA LEU A 38 -11.73 -11.84 -0.33
C LEU A 38 -12.48 -12.84 0.55
N ASN A 39 -12.52 -12.60 1.86
CA ASN A 39 -13.25 -13.45 2.80
C ASN A 39 -14.75 -13.44 2.50
N ASP A 40 -15.29 -12.30 2.07
CA ASP A 40 -16.69 -12.14 1.65
C ASP A 40 -16.97 -12.69 0.23
N ARG A 41 -16.00 -13.34 -0.42
CA ARG A 41 -16.09 -13.84 -1.81
C ARG A 41 -16.34 -12.73 -2.85
N ARG A 42 -16.05 -11.48 -2.51
CA ARG A 42 -16.13 -10.30 -3.39
C ARG A 42 -14.84 -10.10 -4.17
N PHE A 43 -14.49 -11.07 -5.01
CA PHE A 43 -13.16 -11.13 -5.66
C PHE A 43 -12.83 -9.93 -6.57
N ARG A 44 -13.83 -9.39 -7.29
CA ARG A 44 -13.61 -8.23 -8.18
C ARG A 44 -13.28 -6.97 -7.38
N ASP A 45 -14.03 -6.73 -6.30
CA ASP A 45 -13.81 -5.58 -5.43
C ASP A 45 -12.49 -5.72 -4.68
N ALA A 46 -12.22 -6.92 -4.16
CA ALA A 46 -10.94 -7.24 -3.53
C ALA A 46 -9.74 -6.96 -4.45
N ARG A 47 -9.85 -7.34 -5.73
CA ARG A 47 -8.79 -7.06 -6.72
C ARG A 47 -8.60 -5.55 -6.92
N ARG A 48 -9.69 -4.78 -6.98
CA ARG A 48 -9.63 -3.32 -7.11
C ARG A 48 -8.97 -2.69 -5.89
N SER A 49 -9.40 -3.06 -4.68
CA SER A 49 -8.80 -2.57 -3.43
C SER A 49 -7.33 -2.96 -3.30
N ALA A 50 -6.95 -4.17 -3.73
CA ALA A 50 -5.55 -4.58 -3.74
C ALA A 50 -4.70 -3.79 -4.75
N SER A 51 -5.24 -3.45 -5.94
CA SER A 51 -4.55 -2.56 -6.89
C SER A 51 -4.38 -1.17 -6.31
N GLN A 52 -5.41 -0.63 -5.65
CA GLN A 52 -5.33 0.67 -4.98
C GLN A 52 -4.27 0.67 -3.89
N ALA A 53 -4.24 -0.36 -3.04
CA ALA A 53 -3.21 -0.52 -2.00
C ALA A 53 -1.79 -0.53 -2.59
N ARG A 54 -1.61 -1.20 -3.74
CA ARG A 54 -0.32 -1.22 -4.44
C ARG A 54 0.08 0.17 -4.91
N ASP A 55 -0.84 0.91 -5.54
CA ASP A 55 -0.55 2.23 -6.10
C ASP A 55 -0.27 3.25 -4.98
N GLU A 56 -1.03 3.20 -3.87
CA GLU A 56 -0.79 4.00 -2.67
C GLU A 56 0.58 3.69 -2.05
N ALA A 57 0.97 2.42 -1.98
CA ALA A 57 2.28 2.01 -1.47
C ALA A 57 3.44 2.48 -2.36
N ILE A 58 3.28 2.42 -3.69
CA ILE A 58 4.27 2.96 -4.62
C ILE A 58 4.45 4.48 -4.41
N LEU A 59 3.35 5.21 -4.24
CA LEU A 59 3.38 6.64 -3.96
C LEU A 59 4.00 6.96 -2.59
N ALA A 60 3.76 6.11 -1.59
CA ALA A 60 4.39 6.23 -0.27
C ALA A 60 5.91 6.03 -0.36
N ARG A 61 6.34 5.00 -1.10
CA ARG A 61 7.76 4.73 -1.36
C ARG A 61 8.43 5.90 -2.05
N GLN A 62 7.84 6.41 -3.13
CA GLN A 62 8.38 7.56 -3.87
C GLN A 62 8.50 8.79 -2.98
N ALA A 63 7.45 9.13 -2.24
CA ALA A 63 7.49 10.26 -1.32
C ALA A 63 8.57 10.10 -0.24
N ALA A 64 8.77 8.89 0.26
CA ALA A 64 9.83 8.60 1.23
C ALA A 64 11.23 8.73 0.64
N GLN A 65 11.43 8.21 -0.58
CA GLN A 65 12.70 8.35 -1.30
C GLN A 65 13.01 9.82 -1.56
N ASP A 66 12.04 10.58 -2.07
CA ASP A 66 12.19 12.01 -2.37
C ASP A 66 12.45 12.87 -1.12
N ALA A 67 11.93 12.47 0.03
CA ALA A 67 12.17 13.14 1.30
C ALA A 67 13.52 12.75 1.93
N ASN A 68 13.97 11.52 1.74
CA ASN A 68 15.26 11.03 2.23
C ASN A 68 16.46 11.54 1.41
N THR A 69 16.25 11.89 0.14
CA THR A 69 17.30 12.46 -0.73
C THR A 69 17.42 13.99 -0.68
N ARG A 70 16.61 14.68 0.14
CA ARG A 70 16.67 16.14 0.35
C ARG A 70 17.40 16.46 1.65
#